data_AF-A0A659UTY2-F1
#
_entry.id   AF-A0A659UTY2-F1
#
_cell.length_a   1.000
_cell.length_b   1.000
_cell.length_c   1.000
_cell.angle_alpha   90.00
_cell.angle_beta   90.00
_cell.angle_gamma   90.00
#
_symmetry.space_group_name_H-M   'P 1'
#
loop_
_entity.id
_entity.type
_entity.pdbx_description
1 polymer ?
#
loop_
_entity_poly.entity_id
_entity_poly.type
_entity_poly.pdbx_seq_one_letter_code
_entity_poly.pdbx_strand_id
1 'polypeptide(L)'
;FGGIEGKVSNITADSLVDQKTGEPYYQVRVATEKSTLVRDGKAYSIIPGMICSVDIKTGRKTILSYLLKPINKARQEAMSER
;
A
#
# COMPACT_ATOMS: atom_id res chain seq x y z
N PHE A 1 -6.79 -17.20 10.56
CA PHE A 1 -6.77 -15.74 10.41
C PHE A 1 -7.63 -15.40 9.21
N GLY A 2 -8.82 -14.84 9.42
CA GLY A 2 -9.64 -14.39 8.29
C GLY A 2 -9.13 -13.04 7.80
N GLY A 3 -9.12 -12.81 6.49
CA GLY A 3 -8.68 -11.56 5.88
C GLY A 3 -9.85 -10.81 5.27
N ILE A 4 -9.79 -9.48 5.32
CA ILE A 4 -10.68 -8.61 4.54
C ILE A 4 -9.81 -7.86 3.54
N GLU A 5 -10.22 -7.88 2.27
CA GLU A 5 -9.57 -7.04 1.26
C GLU A 5 -9.92 -5.57 1.48
N GLY A 6 -8.88 -4.73 1.42
CA GLY A 6 -9.00 -3.29 1.56
C GLY A 6 -8.14 -2.57 0.53
N LYS A 7 -8.51 -1.32 0.24
CA LYS A 7 -7.76 -0.41 -0.61
C LYS A 7 -7.25 0.75 0.23
N VAL A 8 -6.00 1.13 0.00
CA VAL A 8 -5.45 2.36 0.58
C VAL A 8 -6.23 3.55 0.03
N SER A 9 -6.89 4.29 0.89
CA SER A 9 -7.72 5.44 0.50
C SER A 9 -7.00 6.76 0.70
N ASN A 10 -6.11 6.85 1.69
CA ASN A 10 -5.35 8.06 1.96
C ASN A 10 -4.00 7.74 2.60
N ILE A 11 -3.00 8.55 2.26
CA ILE A 11 -1.68 8.56 2.88
C ILE A 11 -1.43 10.01 3.29
N THR A 12 -0.97 10.23 4.52
CA THR A 12 -0.64 11.58 4.99
C THR A 12 0.55 12.14 4.23
N ALA A 13 0.52 13.44 3.93
CA ALA A 13 1.64 14.13 3.29
C ALA A 13 2.83 14.29 4.23
N ASP A 14 2.56 14.37 5.53
CA ASP A 14 3.58 14.56 6.55
C ASP A 14 4.15 13.22 7.03
N SER A 15 5.47 13.19 7.20
CA SER A 15 6.18 12.11 7.88
C SER A 15 6.13 12.35 9.38
N LEU A 16 5.65 11.36 10.13
CA LEU A 16 5.65 11.33 11.58
C LEU A 16 6.87 10.55 12.09
N VAL A 17 7.33 10.82 13.30
CA VAL A 17 8.46 10.10 13.90
C VAL A 17 7.93 9.24 15.04
N ASP A 18 8.29 7.95 15.02
CA ASP A 18 7.98 7.05 16.14
C ASP A 18 8.85 7.46 17.34
N GLN A 19 8.23 7.80 18.47
CA GLN A 19 8.97 8.26 19.65
C GLN A 19 9.83 7.17 20.31
N LYS A 20 9.55 5.89 20.04
CA LYS A 20 10.28 4.75 20.59
C LYS A 20 11.43 4.32 19.68
N THR A 21 11.22 4.28 18.36
CA THR A 21 12.25 3.82 17.40
C THR A 21 13.04 4.94 16.75
N GLY A 22 12.49 6.17 16.73
CA GLY A 22 13.07 7.31 16.02
C GLY A 22 12.90 7.23 14.49
N GLU A 23 12.20 6.23 13.97
CA GLU A 23 12.04 6.04 12.54
C GLU A 23 10.89 6.90 11.98
N PRO A 24 11.09 7.53 10.82
CA PRO A 24 10.02 8.25 10.14
C PRO A 24 9.02 7.25 9.52
N TYR A 25 7.73 7.49 9.70
CA TYR A 25 6.65 6.73 9.10
C TYR A 25 5.56 7.65 8.55
N TYR A 26 4.75 7.10 7.65
CA TYR A 26 3.58 7.78 7.10
C TYR A 26 2.32 7.07 7.59
N GLN A 27 1.31 7.85 7.96
CA GLN A 27 0.03 7.28 8.36
C GLN A 27 -0.81 6.97 7.11
N VAL A 28 -1.31 5.75 7.05
CA VAL A 28 -2.13 5.26 5.92
C VAL A 28 -3.53 4.93 6.43
N ARG A 29 -4.56 5.39 5.71
CA ARG A 29 -5.96 4.97 5.93
C ARG A 29 -6.32 3.92 4.88
N VAL A 30 -6.78 2.77 5.35
CA VAL A 30 -7.24 1.66 4.51
C VAL A 30 -8.76 1.56 4.64
N ALA A 31 -9.45 1.59 3.50
CA ALA A 31 -10.89 1.37 3.42
C ALA A 31 -11.16 -0.07 3.00
N THR A 32 -11.96 -0.79 3.77
CA THR A 32 -12.48 -2.11 3.39
C THR A 32 -13.84 -1.96 2.72
N GLU A 33 -14.14 -2.82 1.75
CA GLU A 33 -15.45 -2.79 1.07
C GLU A 33 -16.57 -3.34 1.97
N LYS A 34 -16.20 -4.14 2.99
CA LYS A 34 -17.11 -4.72 3.97
C LYS A 34 -16.54 -4.55 5.38
N SER A 35 -17.42 -4.44 6.36
CA SER A 35 -17.11 -4.44 7.80
C SER A 35 -17.31 -5.81 8.45
N THR A 36 -17.48 -6.85 7.62
CA THR A 36 -17.81 -8.21 8.06
C THR A 36 -16.78 -9.19 7.53
N LEU A 37 -16.23 -9.99 8.43
CA LEU A 37 -15.34 -11.09 8.12
C LEU A 37 -16.16 -12.37 8.00
N VAL A 38 -16.12 -13.02 6.83
CA VAL A 38 -16.77 -14.31 6.64
C VAL A 38 -15.74 -15.42 6.84
N ARG A 39 -16.01 -16.31 7.79
CA ARG A 39 -15.17 -17.47 8.07
C ARG A 39 -16.06 -18.67 8.37
N ASP A 40 -15.75 -19.81 7.77
CA ASP A 40 -16.45 -21.08 8.00
C ASP A 40 -17.98 -20.96 7.83
N GLY A 41 -18.41 -20.15 6.85
CA GLY A 41 -19.82 -19.86 6.56
C GLY A 41 -20.51 -18.89 7.55
N LYS A 42 -19.80 -18.38 8.57
CA LYS A 42 -20.32 -17.44 9.55
C LYS A 42 -19.78 -16.03 9.31
N ALA A 43 -20.66 -15.06 9.42
CA ALA A 43 -20.36 -13.64 9.32
C ALA A 43 -20.04 -13.06 10.71
N TYR A 44 -18.89 -12.42 10.84
CA TYR A 44 -18.43 -11.74 12.05
C TYR A 44 -18.29 -10.24 11.79
N SER A 45 -18.98 -9.42 12.56
CA SER A 45 -18.87 -7.95 12.45
C SER A 45 -17.60 -7.46 13.14
N ILE A 46 -16.88 -6.55 12.49
CA ILE A 46 -15.72 -5.86 13.06
C ILE A 46 -16.17 -4.61 13.79
N ILE A 47 -15.68 -4.43 15.01
CA ILE A 47 -16.02 -3.30 15.90
C ILE A 47 -14.75 -2.45 16.10
N PRO A 48 -14.87 -1.11 16.25
CA PRO A 48 -13.73 -0.26 16.59
C PRO A 48 -13.01 -0.72 17.85
N GLY A 49 -11.68 -0.55 17.88
CA GLY A 49 -10.81 -0.99 18.99
C GLY A 49 -10.20 -2.39 18.80
N MET A 50 -10.59 -3.12 17.75
CA MET A 50 -9.93 -4.38 17.38
C MET A 50 -8.55 -4.13 16.78
N ILE A 51 -7.56 -4.91 17.24
CA ILE A 51 -6.21 -4.93 16.65
C ILE A 51 -6.27 -5.73 15.35
N CYS A 52 -5.67 -5.21 14.29
CA CYS A 52 -5.52 -5.89 13.02
C CYS A 52 -4.08 -5.80 12.52
N SER A 53 -3.69 -6.77 11.70
CA SER A 53 -2.47 -6.71 10.90
C SER A 53 -2.85 -6.43 9.46
N VAL A 54 -2.10 -5.55 8.79
CA VAL A 54 -2.38 -5.12 7.43
C VAL A 54 -1.14 -5.33 6.58
N ASP A 55 -1.26 -6.18 5.57
CA ASP A 55 -0.21 -6.40 4.57
C ASP A 55 -0.51 -5.57 3.32
N ILE A 56 0.25 -4.49 3.12
CA ILE A 56 0.10 -3.62 1.96
C ILE A 56 1.00 -4.13 0.83
N LYS A 57 0.37 -4.65 -0.24
CA LYS A 57 1.09 -5.01 -1.47
C LYS A 57 1.43 -3.73 -2.25
N THR A 58 2.68 -3.27 -2.16
CA THR A 58 3.19 -2.12 -2.91
C THR A 58 3.76 -2.53 -4.26
N GLY A 59 3.51 -1.72 -5.31
CA GLY A 59 4.10 -1.86 -6.64
C GLY A 59 3.56 -3.01 -7.50
N ARG A 60 2.70 -2.69 -8.48
CA ARG A 60 2.46 -3.59 -9.63
C ARG A 60 3.49 -3.26 -10.71
N LYS A 61 4.69 -3.84 -10.62
CA LYS A 61 5.64 -3.79 -11.74
C LYS A 61 5.30 -4.92 -12.70
N THR A 62 4.82 -4.58 -13.89
CA THR A 62 4.71 -5.55 -14.98
C THR A 62 6.12 -5.90 -15.47
N ILE A 63 6.34 -7.11 -16.00
CA ILE A 63 7.60 -7.48 -16.66
C ILE A 63 7.93 -6.47 -17.76
N LEU A 64 6.90 -5.99 -18.46
CA LEU A 64 6.99 -4.91 -19.43
C LEU A 64 7.63 -3.62 -18.86
N SER A 65 7.33 -3.25 -17.60
CA SER A 65 7.95 -2.09 -16.94
C SER A 65 9.47 -2.26 -16.75
N TYR A 66 9.97 -3.49 -16.61
CA TYR A 66 11.40 -3.78 -16.59
C TYR A 66 12.03 -3.73 -17.99
N LEU A 67 11.33 -4.22 -19.01
CA LEU A 67 11.79 -4.19 -20.40
C LEU A 67 11.85 -2.76 -20.98
N LEU A 68 10.93 -1.88 -20.57
CA LEU A 68 10.84 -0.49 -21.05
C LEU A 68 11.76 0.49 -20.31
N LYS A 69 12.36 0.10 -19.18
CA LYS A 69 13.34 0.92 -18.44
C LYS A 69 14.49 1.47 -19.31
N PRO A 70 15.22 0.64 -20.09
CA PRO A 70 16.33 1.13 -20.91
C PRO A 70 15.87 2.04 -22.05
N ILE A 71 14.69 1.79 -22.62
CA ILE A 71 14.14 2.61 -23.72
C ILE A 71 13.81 4.02 -23.24
N ASN A 72 13.18 4.15 -22.07
CA ASN A 72 12.88 5.46 -21.49
C ASN A 72 14.15 6.22 -21.09
N LYS A 73 15.18 5.52 -20.59
CA LYS A 73 16.46 6.12 -20.27
C LYS A 73 17.20 6.63 -21.52
N ALA A 74 17.23 5.82 -22.58
CA ALA A 74 17.83 6.19 -23.85
C ALA A 74 17.12 7.36 -24.53
N ARG A 75 15.79 7.49 -24.38
CA ARG A 75 15.03 8.64 -24.89
C ARG A 75 15.35 9.93 -24.14
N GLN A 76 15.52 9.88 -22.82
CA GLN A 76 15.91 11.05 -22.02
C GLN A 76 17.34 11.50 -22.30
N GLU A 77 18.29 10.56 -22.44
CA GLU A 77 19.68 10.87 -22.78
C GLU A 77 19.80 11.40 -24.23
N ALA A 78 19.03 10.87 -25.19
CA ALA A 78 19.03 11.36 -26.57
C ALA A 78 18.42 12.76 -26.78
N MET A 79 17.65 13.27 -25.79
CA MET A 79 17.16 14.66 -25.79
C MET A 79 18.06 15.60 -24.96
N SER A 80 19.12 15.06 -24.35
CA SER A 80 20.05 15.80 -23.52
C SER A 80 21.47 15.65 -24.06
N GLU A 81 21.74 16.26 -25.22
CA GLU A 81 23.10 16.51 -25.69
C GLU A 81 23.22 17.98 -26.12
N ARG A 82 24.16 18.68 -25.47
CA ARG A 82 24.46 20.13 -25.40
C ARG A 82 23.74 20.91 -24.28
#